data_AF-A0A7X0KTK6-F1
#
_entry.id   AF-A0A7X0KTK6-F1
#
_cell.length_a   1.000
_cell.length_b   1.000
_cell.length_c   1.000
_cell.angle_alpha   90.00
_cell.angle_beta   90.00
_cell.angle_gamma   90.00
#
_symmetry.space_group_name_H-M   'P 1'
#
loop_
_entity.id
_entity.type
_entity.pdbx_description
1 polymer ?
#
loop_
_entity_poly.entity_id
_entity_poly.type
_entity_poly.pdbx_seq_one_letter_code
_entity_poly.pdbx_strand_id
1 'polypeptide(L)'
;MDSARIQRLLSDDHIDPRAALDELFPGDEARSSHEIAVAWAADRLRTAGVDPAVAPLAGIKTLRDAEPRLDLAPARYLIRRVTRL
;
A
#
# COMPACT_ATOMS: atom_id res chain seq x y z
N MET A 1 -3.37 -28.48 15.93
CA MET A 1 -3.21 -27.31 15.05
C MET A 1 -4.26 -26.30 15.48
N ASP A 2 -3.85 -25.14 15.97
CA ASP A 2 -4.70 -24.25 16.75
C ASP A 2 -5.58 -23.36 15.86
N SER A 3 -6.90 -23.61 15.85
CA SER A 3 -7.86 -22.87 15.03
C SER A 3 -7.87 -21.37 15.34
N ALA A 4 -7.48 -20.96 16.55
CA ALA A 4 -7.38 -19.55 16.92
C ALA A 4 -6.25 -18.82 16.18
N ARG A 5 -5.15 -19.52 15.85
CA ARG A 5 -4.03 -18.95 15.09
C ARG A 5 -4.38 -18.76 13.62
N ILE A 6 -5.15 -19.69 13.06
CA ILE A 6 -5.66 -19.60 11.68
C ILE A 6 -6.67 -18.47 11.59
N GLN A 7 -7.59 -18.37 12.55
CA GLN A 7 -8.52 -17.24 12.61
C GLN A 7 -7.80 -15.90 12.77
N ARG A 8 -6.73 -15.81 13.56
CA ARG A 8 -5.95 -14.58 13.70
C ARG A 8 -5.20 -14.19 12.42
N LEU A 9 -4.68 -15.17 11.67
CA LEU A 9 -4.12 -14.96 10.32
C LEU A 9 -5.18 -14.52 9.29
N LEU A 10 -6.44 -14.93 9.48
CA LEU A 10 -7.57 -14.54 8.63
C LEU A 10 -8.27 -13.27 9.11
N SER A 11 -8.06 -12.84 10.36
CA SER A 11 -8.71 -11.67 10.99
C SER A 11 -7.88 -10.40 10.90
N ASP A 12 -6.60 -10.49 10.52
CA ASP A 12 -5.80 -9.34 10.07
C ASP A 12 -6.32 -8.74 8.73
N ASP A 13 -7.29 -9.40 8.07
CA ASP A 13 -7.98 -8.91 6.85
C ASP A 13 -8.93 -7.71 7.11
N HIS A 14 -8.99 -7.17 8.32
CA HIS A 14 -9.86 -6.03 8.67
C HIS A 14 -9.14 -4.77 9.14
N ILE A 15 -7.81 -4.68 9.01
CA ILE A 15 -7.18 -3.36 9.03
C ILE A 15 -7.55 -2.65 7.73
N ASP A 16 -8.40 -1.62 7.84
CA ASP A 16 -8.68 -0.73 6.70
C ASP A 16 -7.32 -0.25 6.17
N PRO A 17 -6.94 -0.57 4.92
CA PRO A 17 -5.67 -0.15 4.37
C PRO A 17 -5.50 1.38 4.41
N ARG A 18 -6.58 2.16 4.50
CA ARG A 18 -6.51 3.60 4.71
C ARG A 18 -5.99 3.98 6.10
N ALA A 19 -6.43 3.29 7.14
CA ALA A 19 -5.96 3.55 8.51
C ALA A 19 -4.44 3.26 8.64
N ALA A 20 -3.95 2.21 7.98
CA ALA A 20 -2.52 1.93 7.92
C ALA A 20 -1.73 3.01 7.15
N LEU A 21 -2.35 3.67 6.16
CA LEU A 21 -1.72 4.76 5.43
C LEU A 21 -1.69 6.06 6.23
N ASP A 22 -2.65 6.31 7.13
CA ASP A 22 -2.66 7.50 7.97
C ASP A 22 -1.44 7.58 8.89
N GLU A 23 -0.97 6.43 9.40
CA GLU A 23 0.23 6.36 10.23
C GLU A 23 1.53 6.58 9.44
N LEU A 24 1.58 6.10 8.19
CA LEU A 24 2.80 6.13 7.37
C LEU A 24 2.92 7.41 6.54
N PHE A 25 1.79 8.00 6.16
CA PHE A 25 1.70 9.15 5.27
C PHE A 25 0.75 10.18 5.89
N PRO A 26 1.11 10.79 7.03
CA PRO A 26 0.20 11.72 7.70
C PRO A 26 -0.21 12.84 6.76
N GLY A 27 -1.52 13.07 6.66
CA GLY A 27 -2.12 14.18 5.91
C GLY A 27 -1.63 15.56 6.39
N ASP A 28 -1.85 16.56 5.55
CA ASP A 28 -1.63 17.98 5.87
C ASP A 28 -2.93 18.78 5.65
N GLU A 29 -2.90 20.10 5.87
CA GLU A 29 -4.07 20.98 5.70
C GLU A 29 -4.62 20.99 4.26
N ALA A 30 -3.80 20.61 3.27
CA ALA A 30 -4.13 20.67 1.85
C ALA A 30 -4.43 19.30 1.23
N ARG A 31 -3.91 18.20 1.80
CA ARG A 31 -4.02 16.85 1.24
C ARG A 31 -4.26 15.81 2.32
N SER A 32 -5.18 14.91 2.03
CA SER A 32 -5.40 13.72 2.84
C SER A 32 -4.20 12.78 2.80
N SER A 33 -4.02 11.98 3.86
CA SER A 33 -3.02 10.90 3.91
C SER A 33 -3.09 9.98 2.69
N HIS A 34 -4.32 9.71 2.23
CA HIS A 34 -4.60 8.91 1.04
C HIS A 34 -4.02 9.54 -0.23
N GLU A 35 -4.21 10.85 -0.44
CA GLU A 35 -3.66 11.55 -1.62
C GLU A 35 -2.13 11.59 -1.59
N ILE A 36 -1.54 11.83 -0.42
CA ILE A 36 -0.09 11.80 -0.23
C ILE A 36 0.46 10.40 -0.55
N ALA A 37 -0.16 9.35 -0.03
CA ALA A 37 0.27 7.98 -0.24
C ALA A 37 0.17 7.55 -1.72
N VAL A 38 -0.90 7.95 -2.43
CA VAL A 38 -1.05 7.67 -3.87
C VAL A 38 -0.02 8.43 -4.69
N ALA A 39 0.21 9.71 -4.41
CA ALA A 39 1.20 10.52 -5.11
C ALA A 39 2.62 9.96 -4.88
N TRP A 40 2.94 9.59 -3.64
CA TRP A 40 4.19 8.91 -3.30
C TRP A 40 4.35 7.59 -4.08
N ALA A 41 3.33 6.74 -4.10
CA ALA A 41 3.39 5.45 -4.79
C ALA A 41 3.62 5.62 -6.29
N ALA A 42 2.89 6.54 -6.93
CA ALA A 42 3.06 6.87 -8.34
C ALA A 42 4.50 7.35 -8.64
N ASP A 43 5.05 8.22 -7.79
CA ASP A 43 6.40 8.73 -7.95
C ASP A 43 7.48 7.64 -7.80
N ARG A 44 7.35 6.75 -6.81
CA ARG A 44 8.27 5.62 -6.61
C ARG A 44 8.26 4.67 -7.80
N LEU A 45 7.07 4.31 -8.30
CA LEU A 45 6.92 3.42 -9.45
C LEU A 45 7.50 4.04 -10.73
N ARG A 46 7.21 5.33 -10.97
CA ARG A 46 7.78 6.09 -12.08
C ARG A 46 9.30 6.16 -12.01
N THR A 47 9.86 6.45 -10.83
CA THR A 47 11.31 6.53 -10.62
C THR A 47 12.00 5.19 -10.82
N ALA A 48 11.34 4.09 -10.45
CA ALA A 48 11.84 2.73 -10.66
C ALA A 48 11.61 2.20 -12.10
N GLY A 49 10.89 2.95 -12.96
CA GLY A 49 10.51 2.49 -14.29
C GLY A 49 9.57 1.29 -14.30
N VAL A 50 8.75 1.12 -13.24
CA VAL A 50 7.83 0.00 -13.09
C VAL A 50 6.42 0.44 -13.48
N ASP A 51 5.85 -0.23 -14.48
CA ASP A 51 4.43 -0.10 -14.82
C ASP A 51 3.59 -1.05 -13.93
N PRO A 52 2.77 -0.53 -13.00
CA PRO A 52 1.95 -1.36 -12.12
C PRO A 52 0.81 -2.09 -12.84
N ALA A 53 0.39 -1.65 -14.04
CA ALA A 53 -0.63 -2.33 -14.84
C ALA A 53 -0.08 -3.61 -15.49
N VAL A 54 1.19 -3.59 -15.88
CA VAL A 54 1.88 -4.71 -16.53
C VAL A 54 2.52 -5.64 -15.49
N ALA A 55 3.14 -5.09 -14.45
CA ALA A 55 3.92 -5.83 -13.46
C ALA A 55 3.51 -5.49 -12.01
N PRO A 56 2.28 -5.84 -11.58
CA PRO A 56 1.77 -5.45 -10.27
C PRO A 56 2.60 -6.01 -9.09
N LEU A 57 3.16 -7.22 -9.23
CA LEU A 57 4.02 -7.80 -8.20
C LEU A 57 5.35 -7.05 -8.06
N ALA A 58 5.94 -6.63 -9.19
CA ALA A 58 7.13 -5.78 -9.17
C ALA A 58 6.80 -4.43 -8.53
N GLY A 59 5.63 -3.87 -8.83
CA GLY A 59 5.15 -2.64 -8.20
C GLY A 59 5.00 -2.76 -6.68
N ILE A 60 4.33 -3.81 -6.19
CA ILE A 60 4.20 -4.07 -4.75
C ILE A 60 5.57 -4.19 -4.10
N LYS A 61 6.50 -4.93 -4.72
CA LYS A 61 7.86 -5.09 -4.21
C LYS A 61 8.56 -3.73 -4.13
N THR A 62 8.55 -2.95 -5.21
CA THR A 62 9.16 -1.60 -5.24
C THR A 62 8.62 -0.70 -4.13
N LEU A 63 7.31 -0.71 -3.88
CA LEU A 63 6.73 0.12 -2.80
C LEU A 63 7.20 -0.34 -1.41
N ARG A 64 7.24 -1.65 -1.17
CA ARG A 64 7.66 -2.20 0.14
C ARG A 64 9.16 -2.11 0.37
N ASP A 65 9.96 -2.17 -0.68
CA ASP A 65 11.40 -1.93 -0.59
C ASP A 65 11.68 -0.45 -0.26
N ALA A 66 10.82 0.47 -0.72
CA ALA A 66 10.94 1.92 -0.45
C ALA A 66 10.38 2.34 0.93
N GLU A 67 9.33 1.69 1.43
CA GLU A 67 8.81 1.87 2.79
C GLU A 67 8.59 0.48 3.42
N PRO A 68 9.58 -0.05 4.16
CA PRO A 68 9.51 -1.40 4.74
C PRO A 68 8.39 -1.61 5.75
N ARG A 69 7.84 -0.54 6.34
CA ARG A 69 6.67 -0.61 7.24
C ARG A 69 5.35 -0.71 6.47
N LEU A 70 5.37 -0.55 5.14
CA LEU A 70 4.21 -0.71 4.30
C LEU A 70 3.87 -2.20 4.15
N ASP A 71 2.78 -2.61 4.78
CA ASP A 71 2.29 -3.96 4.67
C ASP A 71 1.69 -4.28 3.29
N LEU A 72 1.49 -5.58 3.05
CA LEU A 72 1.02 -6.07 1.75
C LEU A 72 -0.36 -5.53 1.37
N ALA A 73 -1.29 -5.41 2.33
CA ALA A 73 -2.64 -4.92 2.08
C ALA A 73 -2.67 -3.46 1.59
N PRO A 74 -2.06 -2.47 2.30
CA PRO A 74 -1.98 -1.10 1.82
C PRO A 74 -1.12 -0.97 0.55
N ALA A 75 -0.06 -1.76 0.37
CA ALA A 75 0.70 -1.77 -0.89
C ALA A 75 -0.17 -2.21 -2.09
N ARG A 76 -0.93 -3.30 -1.95
CA ARG A 76 -1.89 -3.75 -2.98
C ARG A 76 -2.97 -2.72 -3.26
N TYR A 77 -3.44 -2.03 -2.21
CA TYR A 77 -4.40 -0.95 -2.34
C TYR A 77 -3.84 0.20 -3.18
N LEU A 78 -2.62 0.65 -2.89
CA LEU A 78 -1.96 1.73 -3.65
C LEU A 78 -1.77 1.36 -5.11
N ILE A 79 -1.33 0.15 -5.43
CA ILE A 79 -1.24 -0.34 -6.82
C ILE A 79 -2.57 -0.21 -7.56
N ARG A 80 -3.68 -0.66 -6.95
CA ARG A 80 -5.01 -0.52 -7.57
C ARG A 80 -5.42 0.93 -7.79
N ARG A 81 -4.94 1.87 -6.96
CA ARG A 81 -5.28 3.29 -7.08
C ARG A 81 -4.44 3.97 -8.15
N VAL A 82 -3.14 3.67 -8.24
CA VAL A 82 -2.25 4.22 -9.26
C VAL A 82 -2.64 3.73 -10.67
N THR A 83 -3.05 2.48 -10.83
CA THR A 83 -3.46 1.93 -12.15
C THR A 83 -4.82 2.43 -12.64
N ARG A 84 -5.65 3.04 -11.78
CA ARG A 84 -6.97 3.59 -12.15
C ARG A 84 -6.96 5.10 -12.42
N LEU A 85 -5.81 5.76 -12.22
CA LEU A 85 -5.56 7.13 -12.68
C LEU A 85 -5.11 7.09 -14.14
#